data_AF-A0A532DJZ5-F1
#
_entry.id   AF-A0A532DJZ5-F1
#
_cell.length_a   1.000
_cell.length_b   1.000
_cell.length_c   1.000
_cell.angle_alpha   90.00
_cell.angle_beta   90.00
_cell.angle_gamma   90.00
#
_symmetry.space_group_name_H-M   'P 1'
#
loop_
_entity.id
_entity.type
_entity.pdbx_description
1 polymer ?
#
loop_
_entity_poly.entity_id
_entity_poly.type
_entity_poly.pdbx_seq_one_letter_code
_entity_poly.pdbx_strand_id
1 'polypeptide(L)' 'NLSTPDPAGDGIDFVANRARPMAMGYAISNGFGFGGVNASALFRRWTDDLAGASTGGAHD' A
#
# COMPACT_ATOMS: atom_id res chain seq x y z
N ASN A 1 -6.89 -18.83 7.52
CA ASN A 1 -5.95 -17.90 8.18
C ASN A 1 -6.59 -16.67 8.82
N LEU A 2 -7.87 -16.31 8.56
CA LEU A 2 -8.48 -15.10 9.17
C LEU A 2 -9.38 -15.38 10.39
N SER A 3 -9.95 -16.58 10.51
CA SER A 3 -10.68 -17.05 11.69
C SER A 3 -9.84 -18.04 12.52
N THR A 4 -9.12 -18.90 11.82
CA THR A 4 -8.10 -19.79 12.36
C THR A 4 -6.76 -19.40 11.71
N PRO A 5 -5.92 -18.60 12.38
CA PRO A 5 -4.60 -18.24 11.89
C PRO A 5 -3.69 -19.46 11.75
N ASP A 6 -2.81 -19.42 10.75
CA ASP A 6 -1.77 -20.43 10.57
C ASP A 6 -0.56 -20.07 11.45
N PRO A 7 0.01 -21.00 12.24
CA PRO A 7 1.22 -20.75 13.03
C PRO A 7 2.41 -20.23 12.21
N ALA A 8 2.51 -20.55 10.92
CA ALA A 8 3.55 -20.01 10.05
C ALA A 8 3.43 -18.48 9.83
N GLY A 9 2.27 -17.90 10.15
CA GLY A 9 2.03 -16.46 10.13
C GLY A 9 2.37 -15.74 11.45
N ASP A 10 2.87 -16.44 12.46
CA ASP A 10 3.19 -15.84 13.76
C ASP A 10 4.21 -14.70 13.61
N GLY A 11 3.90 -13.56 14.23
CA GLY A 11 4.70 -12.32 14.13
C GLY A 11 4.32 -11.40 12.97
N ILE A 12 3.41 -11.81 12.08
CA ILE A 12 2.84 -10.94 11.05
C ILE A 12 1.53 -10.30 11.57
N ASP A 13 1.47 -8.97 11.53
CA ASP A 13 0.30 -8.20 11.98
C ASP A 13 -0.79 -8.13 10.89
N PHE A 14 -1.63 -9.16 10.83
CA PHE A 14 -2.77 -9.20 9.91
C PHE A 14 -3.96 -8.38 10.41
N VAL A 15 -4.53 -7.55 9.53
CA VAL A 15 -5.85 -6.93 9.77
C VAL A 15 -6.94 -7.90 9.31
N ALA A 16 -7.51 -8.67 10.26
CA ALA A 16 -8.55 -9.67 9.98
C ALA A 16 -9.94 -9.21 10.45
N ASN A 17 -10.97 -9.47 9.62
CA ASN A 17 -12.41 -9.34 9.92
C ASN A 17 -12.96 -7.92 10.22
N ARG A 18 -12.16 -7.04 10.81
CA ARG A 18 -12.53 -5.64 11.10
C ARG A 18 -11.46 -4.70 10.60
N ALA A 19 -11.90 -3.63 9.94
CA ALA A 19 -11.02 -2.54 9.55
C ALA A 19 -10.39 -1.91 10.80
N ARG A 20 -9.09 -1.65 10.73
CA ARG A 20 -8.32 -0.94 11.76
C ARG A 20 -7.95 0.44 11.23
N PRO A 21 -8.44 1.54 11.83
CA PRO A 21 -8.01 2.89 11.45
C PRO A 21 -6.49 3.03 11.57
N MET A 22 -5.85 3.54 10.52
CA MET A 22 -4.41 3.78 10.49
C MET A 22 -4.14 5.01 9.64
N ALA A 23 -3.45 6.00 10.21
CA ALA A 23 -2.97 7.13 9.43
C ALA A 23 -1.78 6.66 8.56
N MET A 24 -1.86 6.87 7.25
CA MET A 24 -0.84 6.42 6.31
C MET A 24 -0.51 7.55 5.32
N GLY A 25 0.78 7.85 5.18
CA GLY A 25 1.30 8.73 4.12
C GLY A 25 1.62 7.97 2.83
N TYR A 26 1.95 6.68 2.95
CA TYR A 26 2.26 5.79 1.84
C TYR A 26 1.60 4.42 2.04
N ALA A 27 1.29 3.75 0.94
CA ALA A 27 0.81 2.37 0.92
C ALA A 27 1.54 1.60 -0.18
N ILE A 28 1.85 0.33 0.07
CA ILE A 28 2.42 -0.58 -0.93
C ILE A 28 1.39 -1.66 -1.28
N SER A 29 1.27 -1.95 -2.56
CA SER A 29 0.59 -3.15 -3.07
C SER A 29 1.62 -3.99 -3.79
N ASN A 30 1.79 -5.24 -3.38
CA ASN A 30 2.72 -6.17 -4.01
C ASN A 30 1.97 -7.46 -4.38
N GLY A 31 2.36 -8.07 -5.48
CA GLY A 31 1.79 -9.33 -5.96
C GLY A 31 2.81 -10.21 -6.67
N PHE A 32 2.56 -11.52 -6.60
CA PHE A 32 3.34 -12.56 -7.28
C PHE A 32 2.46 -13.32 -8.27
N GLY A 33 3.05 -13.84 -9.35
CA GLY A 33 2.32 -14.58 -10.39
C GLY A 33 3.15 -15.67 -11.08
N PHE A 34 2.46 -16.51 -11.87
CA PHE A 34 3.10 -17.57 -12.65
C PHE A 34 4.18 -17.01 -13.60
N GLY A 35 5.17 -17.83 -13.91
CA GLY A 35 6.33 -17.39 -14.69
C GLY A 35 7.32 -16.52 -13.91
N GLY A 36 7.23 -16.47 -12.58
CA GLY A 36 8.16 -15.74 -11.72
C GLY A 36 7.90 -14.24 -11.63
N VAL A 37 6.67 -13.79 -11.89
CA VAL A 37 6.30 -12.37 -11.79
C VAL A 37 6.31 -11.94 -10.32
N ASN A 38 6.96 -10.80 -10.04
CA ASN A 38 6.88 -10.06 -8.79
C ASN A 38 6.74 -8.57 -9.13
N ALA A 39 5.62 -7.96 -8.79
CA ALA A 39 5.32 -6.58 -9.10
C ALA A 39 4.84 -5.81 -7.86
N SER A 40 5.35 -4.59 -7.70
CA SER A 40 4.98 -3.69 -6.61
C SER A 40 4.53 -2.34 -7.15
N ALA A 41 3.51 -1.76 -6.51
CA ALA A 41 3.08 -0.39 -6.68
C ALA A 41 3.16 0.34 -5.34
N LEU A 42 3.79 1.51 -5.32
CA LEU A 42 3.84 2.39 -4.16
C LEU A 42 2.92 3.59 -4.41
N PHE A 43 2.03 3.83 -3.47
CA PHE A 43 1.10 4.95 -3.47
C PHE A 43 1.47 5.92 -2.37
N ARG A 44 1.35 7.20 -2.67
CA ARG A 44 1.46 8.27 -1.69
C ARG A 44 0.09 8.91 -1.53
N ARG A 45 -0.25 9.29 -0.30
CA ARG A 45 -1.45 10.10 -0.04
C ARG A 45 -1.37 11.38 -0.87
N TRP A 46 -2.41 11.63 -1.66
CA TRP A 46 -2.53 12.88 -2.39
C TRP A 46 -2.74 14.04 -1.41
N THR A 47 -1.98 15.11 -1.59
CA THR A 47 -2.04 16.34 -0.79
C THR A 47 -2.12 17.52 -1.75
N ASP A 48 -2.73 18.64 -1.33
CA ASP A 48 -2.86 19.81 -2.19
C ASP A 48 -1.49 20.38 -2.62
N ASP A 49 -0.47 20.25 -1.77
CA ASP A 49 0.92 20.59 -2.09
C ASP A 49 1.47 19.83 -3.32
N LEU A 50 1.00 18.59 -3.56
CA LEU A 50 1.37 17.84 -4.77
C LEU A 50 0.64 18.32 -6.01
N ALA A 51 -0.61 18.77 -5.85
CA ALA A 51 -1.39 19.30 -6.97
C ALA A 51 -0.72 20.55 -7.54
N GLY A 52 -0.26 21.46 -6.68
CA GLY A 52 0.45 22.68 -7.08
C GLY A 52 1.81 22.43 -7.75
N ALA A 53 2.53 21.37 -7.34
CA ALA A 53 3.81 20.99 -7.95
C ALA A 53 3.65 20.44 -9.39
N SER A 54 2.50 19.84 -9.72
CA SER A 54 2.23 19.29 -11.06
C SER A 54 1.85 20.35 -12.10
N THR A 55 1.44 21.54 -11.66
CA THR A 55 0.99 22.65 -12.52
C THR A 55 2.08 23.69 -12.85
N GLY A 56 3.30 23.54 -12.30
CA GLY A 56 4.37 24.55 -12.41
C GLY A 56 5.41 24.34 -13.52
N GLY A 57 5.23 23.37 -14.42
CA GLY A 57 6.24 22.97 -15.42
C GLY A 57 6.10 23.55 -16.83
N ALA A 58 5.40 24.68 -16.99
CA ALA A 58 5.27 25.37 -18.27
C ALA A 58 5.10 26.88 -18.07
N HIS A 59 6.17 27.56 -17.68
CA HIS A 59 6.36 28.95 -18.05
C HIS A 59 7.85 29.31 -18.00
N ASP A 60 8.32 29.80 -19.15
CA ASP A 60 9.61 30.42 -19.51
C ASP A 60 10.83 29.50 -19.77
#